data_AF-A0A2S7UT26-F1
#
_entry.id   AF-A0A2S7UT26-F1
#
_cell.length_a   1.000
_cell.length_b   1.000
_cell.length_c   1.000
_cell.angle_alpha   90.00
_cell.angle_beta   90.00
_cell.angle_gamma   90.00
#
_symmetry.space_group_name_H-M   'P 1'
#
loop_
_entity.id
_entity.type
_entity.pdbx_description
1 polymer ?
#
loop_
_entity_poly.entity_id
_entity_poly.type
_entity_poly.pdbx_seq_one_letter_code
_entity_poly.pdbx_strand_id
1 'polypeptide(L)' 'MSNLTKRSTVYFEPSTHQALKIRAASSETSMSELINDAVRLLMYEDQEDLAAISERSDELVVIYEDFINRLRVDGKIK' A
#
# COMPACT_ATOMS: atom_id res chain seq x y z
N MET A 1 21.38 -25.81 4.40
CA MET A 1 21.43 -24.36 4.15
C MET A 1 20.48 -24.06 3.00
N SER A 2 19.26 -23.68 3.34
CA SER A 2 18.15 -23.47 2.42
C SER A 2 18.46 -22.31 1.47
N ASN A 3 18.24 -22.51 0.17
CA ASN A 3 18.45 -21.53 -0.90
C ASN A 3 18.01 -20.11 -0.50
N LEU A 4 18.99 -19.22 -0.33
CA LEU A 4 18.80 -17.80 0.03
C LEU A 4 18.04 -17.01 -1.06
N THR A 5 17.95 -17.53 -2.28
CA THR A 5 17.28 -16.88 -3.39
C THR A 5 16.38 -17.85 -4.14
N LYS A 6 15.19 -17.35 -4.52
CA LYS A 6 14.24 -18.05 -5.39
C LYS A 6 14.08 -17.22 -6.67
N ARG A 7 14.30 -17.85 -7.83
CA ARG A 7 14.13 -17.21 -9.12
C ARG A 7 12.64 -17.20 -9.49
N SER A 8 12.13 -16.05 -9.88
CA SER A 8 10.81 -15.89 -10.47
C SER A 8 10.93 -15.18 -11.82
N THR A 9 10.00 -15.46 -12.74
CA THR A 9 9.93 -14.81 -14.05
C THR A 9 8.64 -14.00 -14.12
N VAL A 10 8.74 -12.72 -14.46
CA VAL A 10 7.61 -11.79 -14.58
C VAL A 10 7.61 -11.19 -15.98
N TYR A 11 6.45 -11.16 -16.62
CA TYR A 11 6.27 -10.52 -17.92
C TYR A 11 5.89 -9.06 -17.70
N PHE A 12 6.55 -8.17 -18.43
CA PHE A 12 6.27 -6.74 -18.43
C PHE A 12 5.85 -6.30 -19.83
N GLU A 13 4.99 -5.30 -19.89
CA GLU A 13 4.79 -4.55 -21.13
C GLU A 13 6.11 -3.93 -21.61
N PRO A 14 6.38 -3.86 -22.93
CA PRO A 14 7.66 -3.38 -23.45
C PRO A 14 8.04 -1.96 -22.96
N SER A 15 7.04 -1.07 -22.86
CA SER A 15 7.23 0.30 -22.36
C SER A 15 7.61 0.32 -20.88
N THR A 16 6.94 -0.49 -20.06
CA THR A 16 7.23 -0.62 -18.62
C THR A 16 8.61 -1.21 -18.38
N HIS A 17 8.98 -2.27 -19.11
CA HIS A 17 10.31 -2.86 -19.02
C HIS A 17 11.40 -1.84 -19.37
N GLN A 18 11.19 -1.04 -20.42
CA GLN A 18 12.14 0.00 -20.82
C GLN A 18 12.27 1.08 -19.73
N ALA A 19 11.17 1.52 -19.14
CA ALA A 19 11.17 2.48 -18.05
C ALA A 19 11.92 1.94 -16.82
N LEU A 20 11.67 0.68 -16.43
CA LEU A 20 12.37 0.02 -15.33
C LEU A 20 13.88 -0.08 -15.59
N LYS A 21 14.27 -0.40 -16.82
CA LYS A 21 15.68 -0.47 -17.22
C LYS A 21 16.38 0.89 -17.10
N ILE A 22 15.73 1.97 -17.54
CA ILE A 22 16.26 3.34 -17.39
C ILE A 22 16.36 3.71 -15.91
N ARG A 23 15.33 3.38 -15.13
CA ARG A 23 15.32 3.64 -13.69
C ARG A 23 16.48 2.94 -12.98
N ALA A 24 16.65 1.64 -13.19
CA ALA A 24 17.75 0.84 -12.65
C ALA A 24 19.12 1.44 -12.96
N ALA A 25 19.35 1.82 -14.22
CA ALA A 25 20.60 2.47 -14.63
C ALA A 25 20.80 3.83 -13.95
N SER A 26 19.74 4.63 -13.78
CA SER A 26 19.82 5.94 -13.11
C SER A 26 20.05 5.87 -11.60
N SER A 27 19.65 4.77 -10.96
CA SER A 27 19.76 4.57 -9.52
C SER A 27 20.93 3.67 -9.12
N GLU A 28 21.75 3.22 -10.07
CA GLU A 28 22.86 2.28 -9.85
C GLU A 28 22.42 0.98 -9.16
N THR A 29 21.16 0.58 -9.34
CA THR A 29 20.58 -0.64 -8.75
C THR A 29 20.16 -1.63 -9.83
N SER A 30 19.94 -2.89 -9.46
CA SER A 30 19.44 -3.89 -10.40
C SER A 30 17.92 -3.80 -10.56
N MET A 31 17.41 -4.22 -11.72
CA MET A 31 15.95 -4.30 -11.95
C MET A 31 15.28 -5.29 -10.98
N SER A 32 15.96 -6.39 -10.63
CA SER A 32 15.47 -7.37 -9.67
C SER A 32 15.33 -6.78 -8.26
N GLU A 33 16.27 -5.93 -7.85
CA GLU A 33 16.23 -5.22 -6.57
C GLU A 33 15.08 -4.22 -6.53
N LEU A 34 14.91 -3.40 -7.58
CA LEU A 34 13.77 -2.50 -7.71
C LEU A 34 12.42 -3.22 -7.60
N ILE A 35 12.28 -4.37 -8.28
CA ILE A 35 11.04 -5.16 -8.23
C ILE A 35 10.84 -5.74 -6.84
N ASN A 36 11.90 -6.26 -6.21
CA ASN A 36 11.83 -6.86 -4.89
C ASN A 36 11.43 -5.84 -3.82
N ASP A 37 11.96 -4.62 -3.90
CA ASP A 37 11.61 -3.54 -2.98
C ASP A 37 10.19 -3.03 -3.22
N ALA A 38 9.75 -2.92 -4.48
CA ALA A 38 8.37 -2.56 -4.81
C ALA A 38 7.37 -3.58 -4.23
N VAL A 39 7.67 -4.89 -4.34
CA VAL A 39 6.81 -5.94 -3.77
C VAL A 39 6.78 -5.87 -2.25
N ARG A 40 7.93 -5.65 -1.59
CA ARG A 40 7.98 -5.49 -0.13
C ARG A 40 7.19 -4.28 0.34
N LEU A 41 7.30 -3.15 -0.37
CA LEU A 41 6.57 -1.94 -0.04
C LEU A 41 5.07 -2.18 -0.11
N LEU A 42 4.59 -2.80 -1.19
CA LEU A 42 3.17 -3.14 -1.34
C LEU A 42 2.68 -4.05 -0.20
N MET A 43 3.45 -5.07 0.17
CA MET A 43 3.09 -5.96 1.29
C MET A 43 3.06 -5.24 2.64
N TYR A 44 3.93 -4.23 2.82
CA TYR A 44 3.98 -3.45 4.04
C TYR A 44 2.78 -2.50 4.14
N GLU A 45 2.43 -1.82 3.05
CA GLU A 45 1.23 -0.98 2.94
C GLU A 45 -0.03 -1.79 3.24
N ASP A 46 -0.18 -2.97 2.62
CA ASP A 46 -1.30 -3.89 2.91
C ASP A 46 -1.37 -4.28 4.40
N GLN A 47 -0.22 -4.48 5.05
CA GLN A 47 -0.16 -4.80 6.46
C GLN A 47 -0.59 -3.62 7.35
N GLU A 48 -0.17 -2.40 7.01
CA GLU A 48 -0.59 -1.19 7.71
C GLU A 48 -2.10 -0.96 7.58
N ASP A 49 -2.68 -1.18 6.39
CA ASP A 49 -4.12 -1.09 6.16
C ASP A 49 -4.90 -2.09 7.03
N LEU A 50 -4.45 -3.34 7.08
CA LEU A 50 -5.06 -4.36 7.95
C LEU A 50 -4.96 -3.99 9.43
N ALA A 51 -3.83 -3.42 9.86
CA ALA A 51 -3.65 -2.97 11.23
C ALA A 51 -4.60 -1.80 11.56
N ALA A 52 -4.75 -0.82 10.66
CA ALA A 52 -5.65 0.31 10.84
C ALA A 52 -7.12 -0.15 10.93
N ILE A 53 -7.52 -1.14 10.14
CA ILE A 53 -8.86 -1.75 10.25
C ILE A 53 -9.02 -2.45 11.60
N SER A 54 -8.02 -3.21 12.03
CA SER A 54 -8.06 -3.95 13.29
C SER A 54 -8.09 -3.04 14.51
N GLU A 55 -7.34 -1.93 14.51
CA GLU A 55 -7.34 -0.96 15.63
C GLU A 55 -8.71 -0.28 15.79
N ARG A 56 -9.43 -0.12 14.67
CA ARG A 56 -10.75 0.51 14.62
C ARG A 56 -11.90 -0.48 14.78
N SER A 57 -11.64 -1.76 15.06
CA SER A 57 -12.68 -2.78 15.18
C SER A 57 -13.67 -2.50 16.32
N ASP A 58 -13.19 -1.83 17.37
CA ASP A 58 -13.96 -1.50 18.56
C ASP A 58 -14.60 -0.10 18.49
N GLU A 59 -14.37 0.66 17.42
CA GLU A 59 -15.04 1.94 17.21
C GLU A 59 -16.55 1.72 17.07
N LEU A 60 -17.33 2.50 17.83
CA LEU A 60 -18.78 2.47 17.72
C LEU A 60 -19.19 2.91 16.32
N VAL A 61 -19.98 2.08 15.64
CA VAL A 61 -20.65 2.46 14.40
C VAL A 61 -21.66 3.54 14.72
N VAL A 62 -21.41 4.77 14.24
CA VAL A 62 -22.34 5.88 14.38
C VAL A 62 -23.23 5.94 13.15
N ILE A 63 -24.54 5.89 13.37
CA ILE A 63 -25.54 6.03 12.31
C ILE A 63 -25.53 7.48 11.83
N TYR A 64 -25.70 7.68 10.53
CA TYR A 64 -25.61 9.01 9.91
C TYR A 64 -26.53 10.06 10.58
N GLU A 65 -27.74 9.68 10.97
CA GLU A 65 -28.68 10.57 11.67
C GLU A 65 -28.12 11.05 13.02
N ASP A 66 -27.56 10.14 13.82
CA ASP A 66 -26.95 10.48 15.11
C ASP A 66 -25.73 11.41 14.94
N PHE A 67 -24.97 11.21 13.86
CA PHE A 67 -23.85 12.07 13.52
C PHE A 67 -24.31 13.49 13.14
N ILE A 68 -25.35 13.62 12.31
CA ILE A 68 -25.93 14.92 11.92
C ILE A 68 -26.52 15.65 13.13
N ASN A 69 -27.21 14.93 14.01
CA ASN A 69 -27.75 15.50 15.24
C ASN A 69 -26.62 16.03 16.14
N ARG A 70 -25.52 15.29 16.30
CA ARG A 70 -24.32 15.77 17.01
C ARG A 70 -23.75 17.05 16.37
N LEU A 71 -23.62 17.09 15.05
CA LEU A 71 -23.10 18.26 14.34
C LEU A 71 -23.99 19.51 14.48
N ARG A 72 -25.32 19.35 14.56
CA ARG A 72 -26.25 20.45 14.86
C ARG A 72 -26.06 20.97 16.28
N VAL A 73 -25.91 20.07 17.25
CA VAL A 73 -25.63 20.42 18.66
C VAL A 73 -24.30 21.17 18.78
N ASP A 74 -23.27 20.72 18.06
CA ASP A 74 -21.95 21.35 18.03
C ASP A 74 -21.92 22.67 17.21
N GLY A 75 -23.06 23.09 16.64
CA GLY A 75 -23.21 24.35 15.88
C GLY A 75 -22.45 24.38 14.56
N LYS A 76 -21.99 23.23 14.05
CA LYS A 76 -21.25 23.12 12.79
C LYS A 76 -22.16 23.20 11.57
N ILE A 77 -23.42 22.78 11.74
CA ILE A 77 -24.47 22.83 10.71
C ILE A 77 -25.78 23.34 11.35
N LYS A 78 -26.64 23.97 10.55
CA LYS A 78 -27.94 24.53 10.99
C LYS A 78 -29.07 23.52 10.94
#